data_AF-A0A0S8DT30-F1
#
_entry.id   AF-A0A0S8DT30-F1
#
_cell.length_a   1.000
_cell.length_b   1.000
_cell.length_c   1.000
_cell.angle_alpha   90.00
_cell.angle_beta   90.00
_cell.angle_gamma   90.00
#
_symmetry.space_group_name_H-M   'P 1'
#
loop_
_entity.id
_entity.type
_entity.pdbx_description
1 polymer ?
#
loop_
_entity_poly.entity_id
_entity_poly.type
_entity_poly.pdbx_seq_one_letter_code
_entity_poly.pdbx_strand_id
1 'polypeptide(L)'
;MRKFFLCILVLVLLISATYVYSYTAKKVVVYDEKNGVYVPSGWMGDTNAIKLDNSCTTKPRRGKFCQKWTYSVTGSQRQGWAGVYWQYPPNNWGNKKGYSLKGLKKLNFWVRGDKGGEVISIKIGGITGKNSDTMTVDLGKKRLSTDWREYTINISGKDLSSVSGGFCWAVDSKDNPEGCVFYFDEIIYE
;
A
#
# COMPACT_ATOMS: atom_id res chain seq x y z
N MET A 1 62.14 -46.04 -3.76
CA MET A 1 61.35 -45.03 -3.03
C MET A 1 60.86 -43.97 -4.01
N ARG A 2 59.55 -43.63 -3.92
CA ARG A 2 58.84 -42.50 -4.55
C ARG A 2 58.80 -42.43 -6.08
N LYS A 3 57.60 -42.63 -6.64
CA LYS A 3 56.97 -41.80 -7.70
C LYS A 3 55.55 -42.32 -7.98
N PHE A 4 54.61 -41.92 -7.13
CA PHE A 4 53.17 -41.94 -7.41
C PHE A 4 52.62 -40.68 -6.75
N PHE A 5 52.44 -39.60 -7.51
CA PHE A 5 51.58 -38.46 -7.16
C PHE A 5 51.54 -37.54 -8.39
N LEU A 6 50.81 -37.99 -9.42
CA LEU A 6 50.40 -37.12 -10.52
C LEU A 6 48.95 -37.48 -10.87
N CYS A 7 48.06 -37.35 -9.89
CA CYS A 7 46.63 -37.44 -10.11
C CYS A 7 45.98 -36.42 -9.17
N ILE A 8 45.08 -35.61 -9.73
CA ILE A 8 44.11 -34.77 -9.02
C ILE A 8 44.68 -33.45 -8.48
N LEU A 9 45.10 -32.52 -9.36
CA LEU A 9 45.21 -31.12 -8.96
C LEU A 9 44.80 -30.09 -10.03
N VAL A 10 44.07 -30.51 -11.07
CA VAL A 10 43.63 -29.59 -12.15
C VAL A 10 42.11 -29.61 -12.38
N LEU A 11 41.35 -30.46 -11.69
CA LEU A 11 39.90 -30.56 -11.87
C LEU A 11 39.08 -30.11 -10.64
N VAL A 12 39.59 -29.17 -9.84
CA VAL A 12 38.84 -28.58 -8.71
C VAL A 12 38.74 -27.05 -8.81
N LEU A 13 39.38 -26.41 -9.80
CA LEU A 13 39.46 -24.95 -9.91
C LEU A 13 38.43 -24.29 -10.85
N LEU A 14 37.46 -25.03 -11.40
CA LEU A 14 36.46 -24.48 -12.33
C LEU A 14 35.00 -24.79 -11.96
N ILE A 15 34.71 -24.89 -10.66
CA ILE A 15 33.32 -24.78 -10.18
C ILE A 15 33.29 -23.81 -9.00
N SER A 16 33.83 -22.60 -9.17
CA SER A 16 33.31 -21.47 -8.41
C SER A 16 31.95 -21.12 -9.03
N ALA A 17 30.96 -21.95 -8.74
CA ALA A 17 29.57 -21.65 -9.05
C ALA A 17 29.28 -20.28 -8.47
N THR A 18 29.17 -19.29 -9.35
CA THR A 18 28.63 -17.99 -9.02
C THR A 18 27.20 -18.22 -8.58
N TYR A 19 26.99 -18.44 -7.30
CA TYR A 19 25.69 -18.30 -6.67
C TYR A 19 25.33 -16.83 -6.80
N VAL A 20 24.70 -16.47 -7.92
CA VAL A 20 23.96 -15.22 -8.03
C VAL A 20 22.78 -15.39 -7.08
N TYR A 21 22.99 -15.03 -5.81
CA TYR A 21 21.89 -14.83 -4.88
C TYR A 21 21.06 -13.68 -5.46
N SER A 22 19.99 -14.01 -6.17
CA SER A 22 18.99 -13.03 -6.55
C SER A 22 18.36 -12.54 -5.26
N TYR A 23 18.85 -11.40 -4.75
CA TYR A 23 18.21 -10.73 -3.62
C TYR A 23 16.85 -10.23 -4.11
N THR A 24 15.80 -11.03 -3.87
CA THR A 24 14.43 -10.56 -4.08
C THR A 24 14.23 -9.36 -3.16
N ALA A 25 13.99 -8.19 -3.74
CA ALA A 25 13.68 -7.00 -2.97
C ALA A 25 12.53 -7.32 -2.00
N LYS A 26 12.72 -7.02 -0.71
CA LYS A 26 11.69 -7.21 0.31
C LYS A 26 10.46 -6.39 -0.10
N LYS A 27 9.29 -7.02 -0.12
CA LYS A 27 8.02 -6.34 -0.40
C LYS A 27 7.06 -6.51 0.76
N VAL A 28 6.24 -5.51 1.02
CA VAL A 28 5.10 -5.61 1.95
C VAL A 28 3.86 -5.12 1.22
N VAL A 29 2.89 -6.01 1.04
CA VAL A 29 1.64 -5.73 0.34
C VAL A 29 0.63 -5.14 1.32
N VAL A 30 0.10 -3.96 1.00
CA VAL A 30 -1.08 -3.40 1.64
C VAL A 30 -2.34 -3.91 0.92
N TYR A 31 -2.31 -3.90 -0.41
CA TYR A 31 -3.34 -4.49 -1.25
C TYR A 31 -2.75 -5.00 -2.57
N ASP A 32 -3.03 -6.27 -2.86
CA ASP A 32 -3.20 -6.82 -4.20
C ASP A 32 -4.41 -7.77 -4.18
N GLU A 33 -4.78 -8.35 -5.32
CA GLU A 33 -5.95 -9.24 -5.40
C GLU A 33 -5.85 -10.53 -4.57
N LYS A 34 -4.66 -10.93 -4.09
CA LYS A 34 -4.45 -12.17 -3.34
C LYS A 34 -4.52 -11.93 -1.84
N ASN A 35 -3.73 -10.99 -1.33
CA ASN A 35 -3.62 -10.73 0.10
C ASN A 35 -2.81 -9.45 0.42
N GLY A 36 -3.10 -8.87 1.58
CA GLY A 36 -2.33 -7.76 2.17
C GLY A 36 -2.09 -8.01 3.65
N VAL A 37 -0.97 -7.51 4.18
CA VAL A 37 -0.66 -7.56 5.62
C VAL A 37 -1.54 -6.60 6.40
N TYR A 38 -1.90 -5.47 5.78
CA TYR A 38 -2.81 -4.49 6.36
C TYR A 38 -4.25 -4.75 5.89
N VAL A 39 -5.22 -4.39 6.73
CA VAL A 39 -6.66 -4.61 6.46
C VAL A 39 -7.40 -3.27 6.49
N PRO A 40 -8.33 -2.99 5.55
CA PRO A 40 -9.14 -1.76 5.57
C PRO A 40 -10.16 -1.80 6.72
N SER A 41 -9.68 -1.59 7.94
CA SER A 41 -10.48 -1.63 9.18
C SER A 41 -10.66 -0.25 9.82
N GLY A 42 -9.88 0.74 9.40
CA GLY A 42 -9.90 2.07 9.99
C GLY A 42 -10.88 3.00 9.30
N TRP A 43 -12.18 2.68 9.33
CA TRP A 43 -13.24 3.49 8.70
C TRP A 43 -13.49 4.76 9.52
N MET A 44 -13.54 5.92 8.86
CA MET A 44 -13.63 7.24 9.47
C MET A 44 -14.63 8.15 8.76
N GLY A 45 -15.06 9.19 9.45
CA GLY A 45 -15.99 10.17 8.90
C GLY A 45 -17.39 9.59 8.73
N ASP A 46 -18.08 9.97 7.66
CA ASP A 46 -19.41 9.49 7.33
C ASP A 46 -19.33 8.08 6.71
N THR A 47 -18.99 7.07 7.51
CA THR A 47 -18.69 5.70 7.03
C THR A 47 -19.85 5.04 6.29
N ASN A 48 -21.10 5.39 6.61
CA ASN A 48 -22.28 4.91 5.88
C ASN A 48 -22.34 5.41 4.42
N ALA A 49 -21.59 6.46 4.10
CA ALA A 49 -21.49 7.03 2.75
C ALA A 49 -20.53 6.27 1.85
N ILE A 50 -19.68 5.38 2.40
CA ILE A 50 -18.62 4.71 1.66
C ILE A 50 -18.81 3.20 1.57
N LYS A 51 -18.44 2.63 0.43
CA LYS A 51 -18.51 1.18 0.17
C LYS A 51 -17.23 0.69 -0.50
N LEU A 52 -16.83 -0.53 -0.14
CA LEU A 52 -15.74 -1.26 -0.75
C LEU A 52 -16.28 -2.47 -1.50
N ASP A 53 -15.83 -2.65 -2.74
CA ASP A 53 -15.96 -3.89 -3.51
C ASP A 53 -14.55 -4.38 -3.88
N ASN A 54 -14.14 -5.49 -3.25
CA ASN A 54 -12.83 -6.14 -3.50
C ASN A 54 -12.83 -7.09 -4.71
N SER A 55 -13.99 -7.29 -5.34
CA SER A 55 -14.19 -8.22 -6.45
C SER A 55 -14.44 -7.52 -7.79
N CYS A 56 -14.08 -6.23 -7.88
CA CYS A 56 -14.35 -5.44 -9.07
C CYS A 56 -13.46 -5.90 -10.24
N THR A 57 -14.09 -6.31 -11.33
CA THR A 57 -13.42 -6.72 -12.58
C THR A 57 -13.31 -5.59 -13.60
N THR A 58 -13.72 -4.38 -13.24
CA THR A 58 -13.73 -3.24 -14.17
C THR A 58 -12.32 -2.69 -14.34
N LYS A 59 -11.68 -3.07 -15.44
CA LYS A 59 -10.34 -2.59 -15.84
C LYS A 59 -9.33 -2.71 -14.68
N PRO A 60 -9.06 -3.90 -14.11
CA PRO A 60 -8.00 -4.06 -13.12
C PRO A 60 -6.65 -3.63 -13.72
N ARG A 61 -5.75 -3.11 -12.89
CA ARG A 61 -4.40 -2.74 -13.35
C ARG A 61 -3.52 -3.98 -13.45
N ARG A 62 -3.68 -4.92 -12.52
CA ARG A 62 -3.02 -6.23 -12.52
C ARG A 62 -4.02 -7.30 -12.08
N GLY A 63 -3.88 -8.51 -12.61
CA GLY A 63 -4.73 -9.63 -12.21
C GLY A 63 -6.16 -9.50 -12.73
N LYS A 64 -7.11 -10.06 -11.96
CA LYS A 64 -8.53 -10.15 -12.26
C LYS A 64 -9.36 -9.12 -11.52
N PHE A 65 -8.93 -8.71 -10.32
CA PHE A 65 -9.69 -7.82 -9.45
C PHE A 65 -8.91 -6.58 -9.06
N CYS A 66 -9.61 -5.45 -8.98
CA CYS A 66 -9.14 -4.23 -8.32
C CYS A 66 -10.11 -3.83 -7.20
N GLN A 67 -9.70 -2.92 -6.34
CA GLN A 67 -10.57 -2.37 -5.30
C GLN A 67 -11.38 -1.22 -5.86
N LYS A 68 -12.71 -1.36 -5.83
CA LYS A 68 -13.63 -0.27 -6.12
C LYS A 68 -14.13 0.36 -4.83
N TRP A 69 -13.97 1.67 -4.75
CA TRP A 69 -14.50 2.49 -3.68
C TRP A 69 -15.58 3.41 -4.20
N THR A 70 -16.67 3.52 -3.46
CA THR A 70 -17.79 4.41 -3.78
C THR A 70 -18.04 5.33 -2.60
N TYR A 71 -18.20 6.62 -2.86
CA TYR A 71 -18.66 7.62 -1.91
C TYR A 71 -19.97 8.24 -2.40
N SER A 72 -20.99 8.21 -1.56
CA SER A 72 -22.33 8.74 -1.85
C SER A 72 -22.64 9.93 -0.94
N VAL A 73 -22.82 11.11 -1.53
CA VAL A 73 -23.13 12.34 -0.78
C VAL A 73 -24.46 12.26 -0.03
N THR A 74 -25.44 11.49 -0.51
CA THR A 74 -26.71 11.29 0.22
C THR A 74 -26.54 10.47 1.51
N GLY A 75 -25.46 9.70 1.59
CA GLY A 75 -25.05 9.01 2.82
C GLY A 75 -24.20 9.87 3.76
N SER A 76 -23.70 11.03 3.30
CA SER A 76 -22.95 11.98 4.11
C SER A 76 -23.93 12.86 4.87
N GLN A 77 -24.07 12.62 6.17
CA GLN A 77 -25.13 13.26 6.96
C GLN A 77 -24.61 14.26 7.99
N ARG A 78 -23.31 14.32 8.28
CA ARG A 78 -22.80 15.17 9.37
C ARG A 78 -21.41 15.77 9.16
N GLN A 79 -20.45 14.99 8.68
CA GLN A 79 -19.06 15.43 8.65
C GLN A 79 -18.64 16.01 7.30
N GLY A 80 -19.32 15.64 6.21
CA GLY A 80 -18.95 16.09 4.86
C GLY A 80 -17.67 15.45 4.33
N TRP A 81 -17.15 14.43 5.01
CA TRP A 81 -15.97 13.68 4.59
C TRP A 81 -16.05 12.23 5.09
N ALA A 82 -15.35 11.33 4.40
CA ALA A 82 -15.19 9.94 4.81
C ALA A 82 -13.82 9.43 4.39
N GLY A 83 -13.29 8.41 5.06
CA GLY A 83 -11.99 7.85 4.73
C GLY A 83 -11.76 6.48 5.36
N VAL A 84 -10.71 5.80 4.90
CA VAL A 84 -10.35 4.47 5.40
C VAL A 84 -8.84 4.35 5.52
N TYR A 85 -8.39 3.92 6.70
CA TYR A 85 -7.06 3.36 6.91
C TYR A 85 -7.04 1.84 6.68
N TRP A 86 -6.00 1.40 5.98
CA TRP A 86 -5.49 0.04 6.07
C TRP A 86 -4.61 -0.06 7.31
N GLN A 87 -5.04 -0.85 8.29
CA GLN A 87 -4.42 -0.92 9.60
C GLN A 87 -3.74 -2.27 9.85
N TYR A 88 -2.65 -2.22 10.61
CA TYR A 88 -2.00 -3.38 11.21
C TYR A 88 -1.74 -3.15 12.72
N PRO A 89 -2.12 -4.11 13.58
CA PRO A 89 -3.17 -5.08 13.32
C PRO A 89 -4.52 -4.38 13.00
N PRO A 90 -5.55 -5.10 12.54
CA PRO A 90 -6.86 -4.50 12.31
C PRO A 90 -7.38 -3.74 13.54
N ASN A 91 -8.05 -2.61 13.30
CA ASN A 91 -8.60 -1.68 14.29
C ASN A 91 -7.55 -1.04 15.23
N ASN A 92 -6.29 -0.92 14.78
CA ASN A 92 -5.22 -0.30 15.57
C ASN A 92 -5.23 1.23 15.42
N TRP A 93 -5.87 1.92 16.38
CA TRP A 93 -5.86 3.37 16.51
C TRP A 93 -4.75 3.86 17.45
N GLY A 94 -3.55 3.29 17.30
CA GLY A 94 -2.37 3.68 18.09
C GLY A 94 -2.36 3.10 19.51
N ASN A 95 -3.16 2.07 19.77
CA ASN A 95 -3.14 1.35 21.05
C ASN A 95 -2.20 0.14 21.03
N LYS A 96 -1.84 -0.38 19.85
CA LYS A 96 -0.96 -1.53 19.66
C LYS A 96 0.24 -1.14 18.78
N LYS A 97 1.32 -1.91 18.86
CA LYS A 97 2.49 -1.74 17.98
C LYS A 97 2.10 -2.00 16.52
N GLY A 98 2.52 -1.11 15.64
CA GLY A 98 2.33 -1.22 14.19
C GLY A 98 3.30 -2.20 13.53
N TYR A 99 3.19 -2.35 12.22
CA TYR A 99 4.07 -3.22 11.44
C TYR A 99 5.44 -2.57 11.23
N SER A 100 6.51 -3.35 11.20
CA SER A 100 7.84 -2.82 10.88
C SER A 100 8.10 -2.89 9.37
N LEU A 101 8.24 -1.71 8.77
CA LEU A 101 8.59 -1.53 7.36
C LEU A 101 10.09 -1.25 7.17
N LYS A 102 10.92 -1.53 8.19
CA LYS A 102 12.38 -1.33 8.12
C LYS A 102 12.98 -2.04 6.89
N GLY A 103 13.86 -1.30 6.20
CA GLY A 103 14.56 -1.74 4.99
C GLY A 103 13.86 -1.35 3.68
N LEU A 104 12.58 -0.95 3.74
CA LEU A 104 11.82 -0.48 2.57
C LEU A 104 12.12 1.01 2.33
N LYS A 105 12.03 1.42 1.07
CA LYS A 105 12.44 2.76 0.61
C LYS A 105 11.32 3.52 -0.07
N LYS A 106 10.30 2.83 -0.57
CA LYS A 106 9.17 3.44 -1.26
C LYS A 106 7.87 2.69 -1.01
N LEU A 107 6.76 3.38 -1.25
CA LEU A 107 5.44 2.80 -1.45
C LEU A 107 4.98 3.14 -2.87
N ASN A 108 4.57 2.15 -3.63
CA ASN A 108 3.91 2.35 -4.92
C ASN A 108 2.43 1.99 -4.80
N PHE A 109 1.58 2.71 -5.51
CA PHE A 109 0.17 2.36 -5.66
C PHE A 109 -0.36 2.89 -6.98
N TRP A 110 -1.35 2.18 -7.52
CA TRP A 110 -2.08 2.60 -8.71
C TRP A 110 -3.46 3.10 -8.30
N VAL A 111 -3.87 4.23 -8.86
CA VAL A 111 -5.20 4.80 -8.64
C VAL A 111 -5.77 5.37 -9.92
N ARG A 112 -7.09 5.25 -10.08
CA ARG A 112 -7.87 5.94 -11.12
C ARG A 112 -9.24 6.33 -10.60
N GLY A 113 -9.82 7.35 -11.22
CA GLY A 113 -11.23 7.69 -11.12
C GLY A 113 -12.10 6.82 -12.02
N ASP A 114 -13.41 6.95 -11.86
CA ASP A 114 -14.41 6.31 -12.72
C ASP A 114 -14.77 7.20 -13.92
N LYS A 115 -15.07 8.46 -13.64
CA LYS A 115 -15.43 9.51 -14.61
C LYS A 115 -14.26 10.45 -14.89
N GLY A 116 -13.26 10.49 -14.01
CA GLY A 116 -12.20 11.50 -14.03
C GLY A 116 -12.66 12.78 -13.34
N GLY A 117 -11.72 13.48 -12.70
CA GLY A 117 -12.00 14.70 -11.94
C GLY A 117 -12.31 14.46 -10.46
N GLU A 118 -12.53 13.22 -10.03
CA GLU A 118 -12.67 12.85 -8.61
C GLU A 118 -11.45 13.32 -7.82
N VAL A 119 -11.65 13.73 -6.58
CA VAL A 119 -10.58 14.24 -5.71
C VAL A 119 -10.52 13.41 -4.44
N ILE A 120 -9.34 12.83 -4.18
CA ILE A 120 -9.07 12.06 -2.96
C ILE A 120 -7.81 12.59 -2.27
N SER A 121 -7.72 12.49 -0.96
CA SER A 121 -6.51 12.74 -0.19
C SER A 121 -5.82 11.42 0.16
N ILE A 122 -4.50 11.35 0.07
CA ILE A 122 -3.72 10.13 0.40
C ILE A 122 -2.75 10.39 1.54
N LYS A 123 -2.65 9.44 2.47
CA LYS A 123 -1.70 9.47 3.59
C LYS A 123 -1.15 8.08 3.91
N ILE A 124 0.05 8.04 4.46
CA ILE A 124 0.60 6.87 5.16
C ILE A 124 1.10 7.26 6.54
N GLY A 125 0.97 6.34 7.50
CA GLY A 125 1.24 6.57 8.91
C GLY A 125 0.34 7.65 9.52
N GLY A 126 0.74 8.19 10.66
CA GLY A 126 0.07 9.32 11.31
C GLY A 126 -1.07 8.95 12.26
N ILE A 127 -1.27 7.67 12.57
CA ILE A 127 -2.12 7.27 13.69
C ILE A 127 -1.40 7.59 15.00
N THR A 128 -2.05 8.35 15.88
CA THR A 128 -1.51 8.78 17.17
C THR A 128 -2.18 8.06 18.35
N GLY A 129 -1.41 7.76 19.38
CA GLY A 129 -1.84 7.03 20.59
C GLY A 129 -0.65 6.59 21.45
N LYS A 130 -0.89 5.68 22.41
CA LYS A 130 0.18 5.10 23.25
C LYS A 130 1.30 4.45 22.44
N ASN A 131 0.94 3.81 21.33
CA ASN A 131 1.80 3.21 20.33
C ASN A 131 1.60 3.96 19.00
N SER A 132 1.97 5.24 18.97
CA SER A 132 1.85 6.08 17.77
C SER A 132 2.68 5.53 16.61
N ASP A 133 2.27 5.87 15.39
CA ASP A 133 3.08 5.65 14.20
C ASP A 133 4.37 6.47 14.26
N THR A 134 5.47 5.86 13.86
CA THR A 134 6.79 6.49 13.89
C THR A 134 7.05 7.42 12.70
N MET A 135 6.12 7.46 11.75
CA MET A 135 6.21 8.30 10.56
C MET A 135 4.83 8.75 10.09
N THR A 136 4.84 9.81 9.29
CA THR A 136 3.68 10.26 8.52
C THR A 136 4.17 10.83 7.20
N VAL A 137 3.45 10.53 6.12
CA VAL A 137 3.57 11.25 4.85
C VAL A 137 2.17 11.54 4.36
N ASP A 138 1.88 12.82 4.14
CA ASP A 138 0.63 13.31 3.56
C ASP A 138 0.90 13.77 2.13
N LEU A 139 0.19 13.20 1.16
CA LEU A 139 0.32 13.57 -0.25
C LEU A 139 -0.62 14.70 -0.64
N GLY A 140 -1.51 15.11 0.28
CA GLY A 140 -2.60 16.03 0.02
C GLY A 140 -3.60 15.48 -0.99
N LYS A 141 -4.41 16.40 -1.51
CA LYS A 141 -5.45 16.10 -2.51
C LYS A 141 -4.83 15.73 -3.87
N LYS A 142 -5.41 14.72 -4.51
CA LYS A 142 -5.11 14.26 -5.86
C LYS A 142 -6.39 14.24 -6.67
N ARG A 143 -6.38 14.97 -7.79
CA ARG A 143 -7.42 14.88 -8.82
C ARG A 143 -7.11 13.70 -9.73
N LEU A 144 -8.05 12.78 -9.86
CA LEU A 144 -7.86 11.53 -10.57
C LEU A 144 -8.21 11.67 -12.05
N SER A 145 -7.53 10.89 -12.89
CA SER A 145 -7.94 10.63 -14.27
C SER A 145 -8.70 9.31 -14.37
N THR A 146 -9.35 9.07 -15.51
CA THR A 146 -9.95 7.77 -15.85
C THR A 146 -8.91 6.68 -16.10
N ASP A 147 -7.69 7.05 -16.52
CA ASP A 147 -6.58 6.12 -16.69
C ASP A 147 -5.86 5.83 -15.38
N TRP A 148 -5.36 4.60 -15.25
CA TRP A 148 -4.49 4.18 -14.15
C TRP A 148 -3.22 5.03 -14.11
N ARG A 149 -2.97 5.67 -12.95
CA ARG A 149 -1.73 6.37 -12.68
C ARG A 149 -1.02 5.75 -11.48
N GLU A 150 0.27 5.52 -11.64
CA GLU A 150 1.14 5.10 -10.56
C GLU A 150 1.60 6.32 -9.75
N TYR A 151 1.59 6.17 -8.43
CA TYR A 151 2.19 7.11 -7.51
C TYR A 151 3.24 6.39 -6.67
N THR A 152 4.41 7.02 -6.55
CA THR A 152 5.51 6.56 -5.72
C THR A 152 5.74 7.53 -4.57
N ILE A 153 5.76 7.02 -3.36
CA ILE A 153 6.07 7.77 -2.14
C ILE A 153 7.45 7.35 -1.66
N ASN A 154 8.41 8.27 -1.62
CA ASN A 154 9.72 8.00 -1.04
C ASN A 154 9.64 8.03 0.50
N ILE A 155 10.00 6.92 1.13
CA ILE A 155 10.06 6.76 2.58
C ILE A 155 11.48 6.46 3.09
N SER A 156 12.48 6.58 2.22
CA SER A 156 13.88 6.42 2.57
C SER A 156 14.27 7.35 3.71
N GLY A 157 15.01 6.82 4.70
CA GLY A 157 15.50 7.57 5.84
C GLY A 157 14.45 7.89 6.92
N LYS A 158 13.18 7.49 6.74
CA LYS A 158 12.15 7.66 7.78
C LYS A 158 12.24 6.55 8.83
N ASP A 159 11.72 6.81 10.04
CA ASP A 159 11.58 5.75 11.04
C ASP A 159 10.39 4.84 10.70
N LEU A 160 10.72 3.65 10.22
CA LEU A 160 9.79 2.61 9.79
C LEU A 160 9.63 1.49 10.84
N SER A 161 9.94 1.77 12.11
CA SER A 161 9.93 0.76 13.16
C SER A 161 8.54 0.34 13.62
N SER A 162 7.53 1.21 13.50
CA SER A 162 6.14 0.92 13.84
C SER A 162 5.16 1.76 13.00
N VAL A 163 4.50 1.13 12.03
CA VAL A 163 3.50 1.77 11.14
C VAL A 163 2.20 0.99 11.21
N SER A 164 1.23 1.55 11.93
CA SER A 164 -0.13 1.04 12.12
C SER A 164 -1.00 1.39 10.94
N GLY A 165 -0.97 2.63 10.45
CA GLY A 165 -1.69 3.06 9.24
C GLY A 165 -0.84 2.87 7.98
N GLY A 166 -0.92 1.71 7.33
CA GLY A 166 -0.11 1.39 6.15
C GLY A 166 -0.55 2.14 4.88
N PHE A 167 -1.81 2.52 4.78
CA PHE A 167 -2.32 3.36 3.70
C PHE A 167 -3.63 4.00 4.14
N CYS A 168 -3.90 5.19 3.65
CA CYS A 168 -5.13 5.92 3.93
C CYS A 168 -5.55 6.70 2.70
N TRP A 169 -6.85 6.65 2.41
CA TRP A 169 -7.48 7.65 1.57
C TRP A 169 -8.61 8.34 2.34
N ALA A 170 -8.92 9.57 1.95
CA ALA A 170 -10.10 10.31 2.38
C ALA A 170 -10.71 11.08 1.21
N VAL A 171 -12.02 11.34 1.28
CA VAL A 171 -12.77 12.16 0.33
C VAL A 171 -13.61 13.19 1.09
N ASP A 172 -13.87 14.32 0.45
CA ASP A 172 -14.68 15.41 0.99
C ASP A 172 -15.81 15.73 0.00
N SER A 173 -17.01 16.01 0.51
CA SER A 173 -18.18 16.37 -0.30
C SER A 173 -18.00 17.69 -1.03
N LYS A 174 -17.17 18.61 -0.52
CA LYS A 174 -16.88 19.89 -1.18
C LYS A 174 -16.10 19.69 -2.48
N ASP A 175 -15.20 18.71 -2.50
CA ASP A 175 -14.44 18.38 -3.71
C ASP A 175 -15.16 17.39 -4.63
N ASN A 176 -16.12 16.62 -4.08
CA ASN A 176 -16.92 15.61 -4.78
C ASN A 176 -18.43 15.80 -4.50
N PRO A 177 -19.05 16.90 -4.97
CA PRO A 177 -20.42 17.28 -4.58
C PRO A 177 -21.51 16.32 -5.08
N GLU A 178 -21.23 15.49 -6.06
CA GLU A 178 -22.13 14.45 -6.58
C GLU A 178 -21.78 13.05 -6.07
N GLY A 179 -20.84 12.94 -5.14
CA GLY A 179 -20.19 11.69 -4.79
C GLY A 179 -19.09 11.32 -5.81
N CYS A 180 -18.43 10.20 -5.57
CA CYS A 180 -17.37 9.73 -6.47
C CYS A 180 -17.18 8.21 -6.41
N VAL A 181 -16.58 7.68 -7.46
CA VAL A 181 -16.12 6.30 -7.55
C VAL A 181 -14.67 6.34 -7.98
N PHE A 182 -13.82 5.58 -7.29
CA PHE A 182 -12.40 5.48 -7.61
C PHE A 182 -11.90 4.07 -7.32
N TYR A 183 -10.75 3.75 -7.87
CA TYR A 183 -10.21 2.40 -7.87
C TYR A 183 -8.76 2.42 -7.43
N PHE A 184 -8.38 1.42 -6.65
CA PHE A 184 -6.99 1.14 -6.31
C PHE A 184 -6.56 -0.22 -6.81
N ASP A 185 -5.28 -0.32 -7.11
CA ASP A 185 -4.61 -1.58 -7.36
C ASP A 185 -3.15 -1.49 -6.90
N GLU A 186 -2.55 -2.64 -6.60
CA GLU A 186 -1.10 -2.77 -6.40
C GLU A 186 -0.50 -1.79 -5.38
N ILE A 187 -1.02 -1.76 -4.15
CA ILE A 187 -0.51 -0.93 -3.05
C ILE A 187 0.60 -1.70 -2.32
N ILE A 188 1.87 -1.41 -2.65
CA ILE A 188 3.02 -2.24 -2.26
C ILE A 188 4.20 -1.37 -1.80
N TYR A 189 4.71 -1.68 -0.61
CA TYR A 189 6.00 -1.17 -0.13
C TYR A 189 7.16 -2.00 -0.67
N GLU A 190 8.25 -1.32 -1.06
CA GLU A 190 9.49 -1.91 -1.59
C GLU A 190 10.73 -1.16 -1.09
#